data_AF-A0A7J9HVQ0-F1
#
_entry.id   AF-A0A7J9HVQ0-F1
#
_cell.length_a   1.000
_cell.length_b   1.000
_cell.length_c   1.000
_cell.angle_alpha   90.00
_cell.angle_beta   90.00
_cell.angle_gamma   90.00
#
_symmetry.space_group_name_H-M   'P 1'
#
loop_
_entity.id
_entity.type
_entity.pdbx_description
1 polymer ?
#
loop_
_entity_poly.entity_id
_entity_poly.type
_entity_poly.pdbx_seq_one_letter_code
_entity_poly.pdbx_strand_id
1 'polypeptide(L)'
;MQRDRKYGRDCNLNPWTEVFQEYRIFTSEVISKTAFGSNYLEGEKIFYMLKKLADIVSRNSNKSRISILSKFWKTDDDVESEKLAREIQDLVIEIVKKRENKVASGEAESFGSDFLRLLVKAFNNPDEENKILMEDLVAECKTFYFAGQENVNALLAWAVLVLAIHRDWQDKARREMRMIINETLRLYAPIVEISSHAKVAMQEKGQQAVEPWCTATGA
;
A
#
# COMPACT_ATOMS: atom_id res chain seq x y z
N MET A 1 2.95 16.12 19.58
CA MET A 1 2.42 14.92 20.27
C MET A 1 0.91 15.08 20.37
N GLN A 2 0.15 14.52 19.43
CA GLN A 2 -1.31 14.33 19.44
C GLN A 2 -1.69 13.69 18.10
N ARG A 3 -1.86 12.36 18.07
CA ARG A 3 -2.56 11.68 16.98
C ARG A 3 -3.21 10.38 17.47
N ASP A 4 -4.01 10.51 18.53
CA ASP A 4 -5.04 9.53 18.88
C ASP A 4 -6.40 10.09 18.48
N ARG A 5 -6.92 9.60 17.34
CA ARG A 5 -8.34 9.51 16.94
C ARG A 5 -8.47 9.52 15.41
N LYS A 6 -8.22 8.38 14.77
CA LYS A 6 -8.93 8.02 13.53
C LYS A 6 -9.20 6.51 13.39
N TYR A 7 -9.20 5.80 14.51
CA TYR A 7 -9.57 4.38 14.62
C TYR A 7 -10.39 4.16 15.90
N GLY A 8 -11.37 5.04 16.13
CA GLY A 8 -12.46 4.75 17.05
C GLY A 8 -13.51 3.97 16.27
N ARG A 9 -13.84 2.74 16.70
CA ARG A 9 -15.09 2.09 16.30
C ARG A 9 -16.22 2.95 16.84
N ASP A 10 -16.75 3.84 16.01
CA ASP A 10 -18.02 4.50 16.30
C ASP A 10 -19.11 3.43 16.29
N CYS A 11 -19.75 3.24 17.45
CA CYS A 11 -20.87 2.34 17.65
C CYS A 11 -22.17 2.80 16.95
N ASN A 12 -22.09 3.83 16.10
CA ASN A 12 -23.16 4.31 15.22
C ASN A 12 -22.86 3.94 13.76
N LEU A 13 -22.36 2.73 13.52
CA LEU A 13 -22.03 2.25 12.19
C LEU A 13 -23.32 1.99 11.43
N ASN A 14 -23.46 2.62 10.25
CA ASN A 14 -24.42 2.16 9.24
C ASN A 14 -24.25 0.63 9.09
N PRO A 15 -25.32 -0.18 9.15
CA PRO A 15 -25.22 -1.65 9.06
C PRO A 15 -24.72 -2.14 7.69
N TRP A 16 -24.51 -1.22 6.75
CA TRP A 16 -24.09 -1.49 5.38
C TRP A 16 -22.69 -0.92 5.15
N THR A 17 -21.74 -1.79 4.82
CA THR A 17 -20.41 -1.41 4.37
C THR A 17 -20.37 -1.43 2.85
N GLU A 18 -19.94 -0.32 2.25
CA GLU A 18 -19.68 -0.25 0.80
C GLU A 18 -18.33 -0.90 0.49
N VAL A 19 -18.36 -2.18 0.13
CA VAL A 19 -17.17 -3.03 -0.07
C VAL A 19 -16.19 -2.45 -1.10
N PHE A 20 -16.68 -1.71 -2.11
CA PHE A 20 -15.84 -1.06 -3.12
C PHE A 20 -14.89 -0.01 -2.50
N GLN A 21 -15.36 0.79 -1.53
CA GLN A 21 -14.51 1.81 -0.89
C GLN A 21 -13.43 1.17 -0.01
N GLU A 22 -13.76 0.08 0.68
CA GLU A 22 -12.80 -0.70 1.47
C GLU A 22 -11.70 -1.28 0.59
N TYR A 23 -12.06 -1.84 -0.56
CA TYR A 23 -11.07 -2.34 -1.50
C TYR A 23 -10.20 -1.24 -2.08
N ARG A 24 -10.73 -0.02 -2.25
CA ARG A 24 -9.92 1.12 -2.70
C ARG A 24 -8.78 1.45 -1.74
N ILE A 25 -9.03 1.39 -0.44
CA ILE A 25 -7.98 1.60 0.57
C ILE A 25 -6.99 0.45 0.54
N PHE A 26 -7.49 -0.79 0.49
CA PHE A 26 -6.66 -1.99 0.46
C PHE A 26 -5.72 -2.04 -0.75
N THR A 27 -6.23 -1.83 -1.97
CA THR A 27 -5.42 -1.86 -3.19
C THR A 27 -4.41 -0.72 -3.22
N SER A 28 -4.78 0.47 -2.72
CA SER A 28 -3.82 1.57 -2.54
C SER A 28 -2.65 1.21 -1.65
N GLU A 29 -2.92 0.56 -0.52
CA GLU A 29 -1.88 0.13 0.40
C GLU A 29 -0.98 -0.94 -0.24
N VAL A 30 -1.58 -1.95 -0.90
CA VAL A 30 -0.83 -3.00 -1.59
C VAL A 30 0.07 -2.39 -2.66
N ILE A 31 -0.45 -1.57 -3.59
CA ILE A 31 0.33 -0.96 -4.66
C ILE A 31 1.44 -0.07 -4.10
N SER A 32 1.13 0.82 -3.15
CA SER A 32 2.13 1.72 -2.56
C SER A 32 3.27 0.95 -1.92
N LYS A 33 2.94 -0.15 -1.21
CA LYS A 33 3.93 -0.97 -0.52
C LYS A 33 4.72 -1.90 -1.45
N THR A 34 4.10 -2.51 -2.45
CA THR A 34 4.78 -3.52 -3.28
C THR A 34 5.50 -2.93 -4.48
N ALA A 35 4.93 -1.89 -5.11
CA ALA A 35 5.48 -1.30 -6.33
C ALA A 35 6.36 -0.08 -6.05
N PHE A 36 6.03 0.69 -5.01
CA PHE A 36 6.72 1.93 -4.68
C PHE A 36 7.39 1.92 -3.32
N GLY A 37 7.33 0.78 -2.60
CA GLY A 37 7.75 0.58 -1.21
C GLY A 37 7.63 1.83 -0.33
N SER A 38 6.51 2.52 -0.51
CA SER A 38 6.05 3.65 0.26
C SER A 38 4.89 3.19 1.14
N ASN A 39 4.38 4.08 1.97
CA ASN A 39 3.18 3.80 2.76
C ASN A 39 1.92 4.35 2.06
N TYR A 40 0.75 3.87 2.47
CA TYR A 40 -0.54 4.33 1.96
C TYR A 40 -0.67 5.86 1.97
N LEU A 41 -0.21 6.55 3.02
CA LEU A 41 -0.38 8.00 3.17
C LEU A 41 0.38 8.80 2.10
N GLU A 42 1.51 8.27 1.63
CA GLU A 42 2.29 8.86 0.52
C GLU A 42 1.59 8.63 -0.82
N GLY A 43 1.02 7.44 -1.04
CA GLY A 43 0.27 7.10 -2.26
C GLY A 43 -1.13 7.70 -2.34
N GLU A 44 -1.81 7.94 -1.20
CA GLU A 44 -3.21 8.38 -1.13
C GLU A 44 -3.47 9.66 -1.93
N LYS A 45 -2.55 10.64 -1.83
CA LYS A 45 -2.64 11.88 -2.61
C LYS A 45 -2.57 11.62 -4.12
N ILE A 46 -1.70 10.72 -4.56
CA ILE A 46 -1.54 10.35 -5.97
C ILE A 46 -2.82 9.69 -6.48
N PHE A 47 -3.37 8.72 -5.75
CA PHE A 47 -4.62 8.06 -6.11
C PHE A 47 -5.79 9.05 -6.19
N TYR A 48 -5.92 9.95 -5.21
CA TYR A 48 -6.95 10.97 -5.21
C TYR A 48 -6.86 11.90 -6.43
N MET A 49 -5.66 12.37 -6.78
CA MET A 49 -5.45 13.24 -7.94
C MET A 49 -5.68 12.50 -9.26
N LEU A 50 -5.28 11.23 -9.36
CA LEU A 50 -5.54 10.39 -10.53
C LEU A 50 -7.04 10.15 -10.73
N LYS A 51 -7.80 9.93 -9.65
CA LYS A 51 -9.26 9.85 -9.71
C LYS A 51 -9.87 11.15 -10.23
N LYS A 52 -9.44 12.31 -9.72
CA LYS A 52 -9.89 13.60 -10.26
C LYS A 52 -9.58 13.79 -11.74
N LEU A 53 -8.39 13.36 -12.17
CA LEU A 53 -8.03 13.37 -13.60
C LEU A 53 -8.97 12.49 -14.41
N ALA A 54 -9.30 11.28 -13.92
CA ALA A 54 -10.26 10.40 -14.58
C ALA A 54 -11.66 11.02 -14.65
N ASP A 55 -12.12 11.70 -13.59
CA ASP A 55 -13.40 12.42 -13.57
C ASP A 55 -13.42 13.57 -14.60
N ILE A 56 -12.33 14.33 -14.72
CA ILE A 56 -12.18 15.38 -15.75
C ILE A 56 -12.25 14.77 -17.15
N VAL A 57 -11.50 13.69 -17.40
CA VAL A 57 -11.49 12.99 -18.70
C VAL A 57 -12.89 12.46 -19.03
N SER A 58 -13.57 11.83 -18.07
CA SER A 58 -14.92 11.31 -18.26
C SER A 58 -15.96 12.40 -18.51
N ARG A 59 -15.85 13.56 -17.86
CA ARG A 59 -16.77 14.70 -18.11
C ARG A 59 -16.56 15.33 -19.49
N ASN A 60 -15.36 15.21 -20.04
CA ASN A 60 -14.98 15.81 -21.31
C ASN A 60 -15.01 14.83 -22.50
N SER A 61 -15.12 13.53 -22.27
CA SER A 61 -15.18 12.50 -23.33
C SER A 61 -16.31 12.71 -24.33
N ASN A 62 -17.43 13.29 -23.87
CA ASN A 62 -18.63 13.50 -24.68
C ASN A 62 -18.73 14.93 -25.24
N LYS A 63 -17.76 15.81 -24.94
CA LYS A 63 -17.71 17.17 -25.47
C LYS A 63 -16.88 17.18 -26.75
N SER A 64 -17.52 17.36 -27.89
CA SER A 64 -16.86 17.50 -29.18
C SER A 64 -16.06 18.81 -29.22
N ARG A 65 -14.76 18.70 -28.97
CA ARG A 65 -13.84 19.82 -28.90
C ARG A 65 -13.20 20.09 -30.26
N ILE A 66 -13.36 21.30 -30.78
CA ILE A 66 -12.64 21.72 -31.99
C ILE A 66 -11.17 21.92 -31.62
N SER A 67 -10.31 21.00 -32.05
CA SER A 67 -8.88 20.92 -31.70
C SER A 67 -8.13 22.25 -31.85
N ILE A 68 -8.49 23.06 -32.86
CA ILE A 68 -7.85 24.34 -33.17
C ILE A 68 -8.10 25.42 -32.09
N LEU A 69 -9.34 25.51 -31.57
CA LEU A 69 -9.71 26.53 -30.59
C LEU A 69 -9.18 26.22 -29.18
N SER A 70 -8.99 24.93 -28.86
CA SER A 70 -8.52 24.47 -27.56
C SER A 70 -7.10 24.94 -27.20
N LYS A 71 -6.25 25.21 -28.21
CA LYS A 71 -4.88 25.75 -28.00
C LYS A 71 -4.87 27.20 -27.54
N PHE A 72 -5.90 27.98 -27.87
CA PHE A 72 -5.98 29.40 -27.55
C PHE A 72 -6.88 29.68 -26.32
N TRP A 73 -7.82 28.78 -26.03
CA TRP A 73 -8.78 28.93 -24.93
C TRP A 73 -8.76 27.67 -24.07
N LYS A 74 -7.92 27.66 -23.03
CA LYS A 74 -7.91 26.61 -22.01
C LYS A 74 -9.19 26.71 -21.20
N THR A 75 -9.87 25.58 -21.00
CA THR A 75 -11.02 25.48 -20.09
C THR A 75 -10.53 25.30 -18.66
N ASP A 76 -11.39 25.58 -17.68
CA ASP A 76 -11.10 25.32 -16.26
C ASP A 76 -10.64 23.87 -16.03
N ASP A 77 -11.26 22.90 -16.71
CA ASP A 77 -10.89 21.48 -16.67
C ASP A 77 -9.46 21.22 -17.23
N ASP A 78 -8.97 22.01 -18.21
CA ASP A 78 -7.59 21.86 -18.72
C ASP A 78 -6.60 22.39 -17.70
N VAL A 79 -6.91 23.56 -17.13
CA VAL A 79 -6.07 24.18 -16.11
C VAL A 79 -6.00 23.29 -14.86
N GLU A 80 -7.12 22.71 -14.45
CA GLU A 80 -7.18 21.76 -13.34
C GLU A 80 -6.40 20.48 -13.64
N SER A 81 -6.58 19.88 -14.82
CA SER A 81 -5.85 18.66 -15.19
C SER A 81 -4.34 18.88 -15.31
N GLU A 82 -3.89 20.00 -15.88
CA GLU A 82 -2.47 20.39 -15.90
C GLU A 82 -1.90 20.62 -14.49
N LYS A 83 -2.69 21.18 -13.57
CA LYS A 83 -2.29 21.34 -12.17
C LYS A 83 -2.14 19.98 -11.47
N LEU A 84 -3.15 19.11 -11.59
CA LEU A 84 -3.12 17.76 -11.01
C LEU A 84 -1.94 16.95 -11.56
N ALA A 85 -1.69 17.03 -12.87
CA ALA A 85 -0.59 16.32 -13.51
C ALA A 85 0.79 16.74 -12.99
N ARG A 86 0.97 18.04 -12.70
CA ARG A 86 2.19 18.60 -12.09
C ARG A 86 2.32 18.20 -10.62
N GLU A 87 1.26 18.30 -9.84
CA GLU A 87 1.30 17.88 -8.42
C GLU A 87 1.63 16.38 -8.28
N ILE A 88 1.10 15.51 -9.16
CA ILE A 88 1.48 14.09 -9.18
C ILE A 88 2.97 13.92 -9.51
N GLN A 89 3.49 14.67 -10.49
CA GLN A 89 4.90 14.63 -10.86
C GLN A 89 5.79 15.00 -9.66
N ASP A 90 5.46 16.07 -8.95
CA ASP A 90 6.21 16.52 -7.78
C ASP A 90 6.22 15.45 -6.67
N LEU A 91 5.08 14.80 -6.42
CA LEU A 91 4.99 13.71 -5.45
C LEU A 91 5.81 12.49 -5.84
N VAL A 92 5.80 12.09 -7.12
CA VAL A 92 6.63 10.97 -7.60
C VAL A 92 8.12 11.29 -7.40
N ILE A 93 8.55 12.50 -7.75
CA ILE A 93 9.92 12.96 -7.55
C ILE A 93 10.27 12.99 -6.05
N GLU A 94 9.35 13.42 -5.19
CA GLU A 94 9.55 13.42 -3.74
C GLU A 94 9.77 11.99 -3.21
N ILE A 95 8.98 11.02 -3.67
CA ILE A 95 9.13 9.59 -3.29
C ILE A 95 10.51 9.07 -3.71
N VAL A 96 10.96 9.38 -4.93
CA VAL A 96 12.30 8.98 -5.41
C VAL A 96 13.39 9.60 -4.54
N LYS A 97 13.38 10.93 -4.37
CA LYS A 97 14.40 11.65 -3.58
C LYS A 97 14.45 11.16 -2.13
N LYS A 98 13.29 10.94 -1.51
CA LYS A 98 13.20 10.43 -0.14
C LYS A 98 13.89 9.08 0.02
N ARG A 99 13.78 8.21 -0.98
CA ARG A 99 14.43 6.90 -1.00
C ARG A 99 15.94 7.01 -1.25
N GLU A 100 16.36 7.85 -2.19
CA GLU A 100 17.79 8.10 -2.42
C GLU A 100 18.46 8.62 -1.14
N ASN A 101 17.81 9.54 -0.44
CA ASN A 101 18.30 10.07 0.83
C ASN A 101 18.42 9.01 1.93
N LYS A 102 17.46 8.08 2.04
CA LYS A 102 17.53 6.97 3.01
C LYS A 102 18.70 6.03 2.75
N VAL A 103 19.03 5.80 1.48
CA VAL A 103 20.20 5.00 1.11
C VAL A 103 21.48 5.79 1.42
N ALA A 104 21.52 7.07 1.08
CA ALA A 104 22.68 7.92 1.35
C ALA A 104 22.95 8.14 2.84
N SER A 105 21.91 8.19 3.69
CA SER A 105 22.03 8.32 5.15
C SER A 105 22.32 7.00 5.87
N GLY A 106 22.30 5.87 5.16
CA GLY A 106 22.47 4.53 5.75
C GLY A 106 21.23 4.01 6.49
N GLU A 107 20.09 4.70 6.43
CA GLU A 107 18.80 4.24 6.97
C GLU A 107 18.22 3.03 6.21
N ALA A 108 18.66 2.82 4.97
CA ALA A 108 18.31 1.67 4.15
C ALA A 108 19.55 1.11 3.44
N GLU A 109 19.71 -0.21 3.43
CA GLU A 109 20.83 -0.88 2.76
C GLU A 109 20.80 -0.72 1.23
N SER A 110 19.61 -0.52 0.65
CA SER A 110 19.42 -0.33 -0.79
C SER A 110 18.10 0.37 -1.11
N PHE A 111 17.93 0.79 -2.37
CA PHE A 111 16.70 1.41 -2.89
C PHE A 111 15.52 0.43 -3.02
N GLY A 112 15.59 -0.77 -2.44
CA GLY A 112 14.59 -1.84 -2.57
C GLY A 112 14.84 -2.70 -3.81
N SER A 113 13.84 -3.44 -4.30
CA SER A 113 13.87 -4.18 -5.57
C SER A 113 12.53 -4.13 -6.32
N ASP A 114 11.76 -3.08 -6.06
CA ASP A 114 10.40 -2.87 -6.53
C ASP A 114 10.35 -2.19 -7.91
N PHE A 115 9.13 -2.00 -8.41
CA PHE A 115 8.86 -1.36 -9.70
C PHE A 115 9.50 0.03 -9.81
N LEU A 116 9.39 0.86 -8.76
CA LEU A 116 9.99 2.19 -8.77
C LEU A 116 11.51 2.12 -8.90
N ARG A 117 12.18 1.15 -8.27
CA ARG A 117 13.63 0.94 -8.48
C ARG A 117 13.96 0.65 -9.93
N LEU A 118 13.18 -0.21 -10.58
CA LEU A 118 13.42 -0.58 -11.99
C LEU A 118 13.31 0.66 -12.89
N LEU A 119 12.31 1.51 -12.66
CA LEU A 119 12.16 2.78 -13.37
C LEU A 119 13.32 3.74 -13.11
N VAL A 120 13.72 3.94 -11.84
CA VAL A 120 14.85 4.81 -11.51
C VAL A 120 16.16 4.28 -12.11
N LYS A 121 16.34 2.96 -12.17
CA LYS A 121 17.50 2.35 -12.84
C LYS A 121 17.50 2.63 -14.35
N ALA A 122 16.34 2.57 -14.99
CA ALA A 122 16.21 2.92 -16.41
C ALA A 122 16.43 4.42 -16.65
N PHE A 123 16.00 5.28 -15.73
CA PHE A 123 16.21 6.73 -15.81
C PHE A 123 17.69 7.12 -15.65
N ASN A 124 18.42 6.41 -14.78
CA ASN A 124 19.85 6.61 -14.54
C ASN A 124 20.74 5.71 -15.42
N ASN A 125 20.23 5.20 -16.55
CA ASN A 125 21.01 4.33 -17.43
C ASN A 125 22.17 5.12 -18.07
N PRO A 126 23.43 4.62 -18.02
CA PRO A 126 24.56 5.26 -18.70
C PRO A 126 24.47 5.22 -20.23
N ASP A 127 23.71 4.29 -20.78
CA ASP A 127 23.44 4.20 -22.22
C ASP A 127 22.22 5.06 -22.58
N GLU A 128 22.46 6.16 -23.31
CA GLU A 128 21.44 7.12 -23.71
C GLU A 128 20.34 6.50 -24.59
N GLU A 129 20.61 5.42 -25.34
CA GLU A 129 19.57 4.74 -26.13
C GLU A 129 18.56 4.00 -25.25
N ASN A 130 18.99 3.56 -24.06
CA ASN A 130 18.19 2.78 -23.11
C ASN A 130 17.78 3.58 -21.88
N LYS A 131 17.97 4.90 -21.91
CA LYS A 131 17.65 5.83 -20.83
C LYS A 131 16.27 6.44 -21.05
N ILE A 132 15.41 6.32 -20.04
CA ILE A 132 14.07 6.94 -20.10
C ILE A 132 14.12 8.40 -19.62
N LEU A 133 13.19 9.22 -20.08
CA LEU A 133 13.04 10.59 -19.60
C LEU A 133 12.34 10.63 -18.24
N MET A 134 12.48 11.75 -17.52
CA MET A 134 11.74 11.96 -16.27
C MET A 134 10.22 11.93 -16.51
N GLU A 135 9.79 12.43 -17.67
CA GLU A 135 8.39 12.41 -18.09
C GLU A 135 7.88 10.97 -18.26
N ASP A 136 8.68 10.08 -18.85
CA ASP A 136 8.36 8.66 -19.01
C ASP A 136 8.27 7.96 -17.65
N LEU A 137 9.25 8.19 -16.77
CA LEU A 137 9.23 7.63 -15.41
C LEU A 137 7.94 8.01 -14.67
N VAL A 138 7.55 9.28 -14.74
CA VAL A 138 6.34 9.79 -14.09
C VAL A 138 5.08 9.25 -14.76
N ALA A 139 5.07 9.13 -16.09
CA ALA A 139 3.96 8.55 -16.85
C ALA A 139 3.74 7.07 -16.48
N GLU A 140 4.81 6.29 -16.39
CA GLU A 140 4.74 4.88 -15.97
C GLU A 140 4.26 4.74 -14.52
N CYS A 141 4.71 5.62 -13.61
CA CYS A 141 4.18 5.66 -12.24
C CYS A 141 2.67 5.95 -12.22
N LYS A 142 2.21 6.96 -12.99
CA LYS A 142 0.78 7.32 -13.11
C LYS A 142 -0.05 6.14 -13.62
N THR A 143 0.43 5.49 -14.68
CA THR A 143 -0.22 4.32 -15.28
C THR A 143 -0.33 3.18 -14.27
N PHE A 144 0.75 2.86 -13.55
CA PHE A 144 0.75 1.76 -12.58
C PHE A 144 -0.20 2.03 -11.41
N TYR A 145 -0.21 3.25 -10.87
CA TYR A 145 -1.14 3.66 -9.81
C TYR A 145 -2.60 3.59 -10.29
N PHE A 146 -2.91 4.13 -11.48
CA PHE A 146 -4.26 4.19 -12.00
C PHE A 146 -4.81 2.81 -12.38
N ALA A 147 -4.07 2.06 -13.21
CA ALA A 147 -4.49 0.78 -13.73
C ALA A 147 -4.62 -0.28 -12.63
N GLY A 148 -3.75 -0.21 -11.61
CA GLY A 148 -3.73 -1.15 -10.50
C GLY A 148 -4.88 -0.97 -9.51
N GLN A 149 -5.40 0.25 -9.34
CA GLN A 149 -6.39 0.52 -8.30
C GLN A 149 -7.83 0.23 -8.77
N GLU A 150 -8.31 0.94 -9.79
CA GLU A 150 -9.73 0.92 -10.15
C GLU A 150 -10.20 -0.45 -10.66
N ASN A 151 -9.39 -1.09 -11.52
CA ASN A 151 -9.73 -2.41 -12.08
C ASN A 151 -9.75 -3.50 -11.00
N VAL A 152 -8.77 -3.50 -10.10
CA VAL A 152 -8.66 -4.51 -9.05
C VAL A 152 -9.75 -4.30 -8.00
N ASN A 153 -10.10 -3.07 -7.66
CA ASN A 153 -11.22 -2.77 -6.76
C ASN A 153 -12.53 -3.32 -7.31
N ALA A 154 -12.82 -3.04 -8.59
CA ALA A 154 -14.02 -3.53 -9.24
C ALA A 154 -14.04 -5.06 -9.24
N LEU A 155 -12.93 -5.71 -9.61
CA LEU A 155 -12.82 -7.16 -9.62
C LEU A 155 -13.06 -7.77 -8.24
N LEU A 156 -12.46 -7.22 -7.18
CA LEU A 156 -12.64 -7.70 -5.81
C LEU A 156 -14.09 -7.52 -5.32
N ALA A 157 -14.70 -6.37 -5.62
CA ALA A 157 -16.10 -6.10 -5.28
C ALA A 157 -17.04 -7.10 -5.99
N TRP A 158 -16.81 -7.35 -7.29
CA TRP A 158 -17.55 -8.35 -8.05
C TRP A 158 -17.33 -9.77 -7.53
N ALA A 159 -16.09 -10.13 -7.18
CA ALA A 159 -15.78 -11.45 -6.62
C ALA A 159 -16.54 -11.70 -5.31
N VAL A 160 -16.57 -10.72 -4.40
CA VAL A 160 -17.36 -10.81 -3.16
C VAL A 160 -18.86 -10.90 -3.45
N LEU A 161 -19.37 -10.11 -4.39
CA LEU A 161 -20.78 -10.16 -4.78
C LEU A 161 -21.16 -11.57 -5.28
N VAL A 162 -20.37 -12.13 -6.20
CA VAL A 162 -20.57 -13.47 -6.76
C VAL A 162 -20.51 -14.54 -5.65
N LEU A 163 -19.54 -14.46 -4.73
CA LEU A 163 -19.48 -15.37 -3.58
C LEU A 163 -20.66 -15.19 -2.61
N ALA A 164 -21.20 -13.99 -2.45
CA ALA A 164 -22.33 -13.73 -1.56
C ALA A 164 -23.64 -14.34 -2.11
N ILE A 165 -23.83 -14.31 -3.43
CA ILE A 165 -25.01 -14.89 -4.09
C ILE A 165 -24.89 -16.41 -4.31
N HIS A 166 -23.67 -16.95 -4.44
CA HIS A 166 -23.40 -18.39 -4.58
C HIS A 166 -22.81 -18.99 -3.29
N ARG A 167 -23.67 -19.34 -2.34
CA ARG A 167 -23.27 -19.81 -1.00
C ARG A 167 -22.51 -21.14 -1.01
N ASP A 168 -22.86 -22.03 -1.92
CA ASP A 168 -22.15 -23.29 -2.16
C ASP A 168 -20.69 -23.07 -2.56
N TRP A 169 -20.42 -22.08 -3.43
CA TRP A 169 -19.06 -21.68 -3.82
C TRP A 169 -18.33 -21.04 -2.65
N GLN A 170 -19.00 -20.16 -1.91
CA GLN A 170 -18.45 -19.52 -0.72
C GLN A 170 -18.01 -20.54 0.33
N ASP A 171 -18.84 -21.54 0.61
CA ASP A 171 -18.53 -22.57 1.61
C ASP A 171 -17.42 -23.51 1.15
N LYS A 172 -17.35 -23.81 -0.15
CA LYS A 172 -16.23 -24.55 -0.73
C LYS A 172 -14.92 -23.77 -0.57
N ALA A 173 -14.88 -22.50 -0.97
CA ALA A 173 -13.70 -21.64 -0.84
C ALA A 173 -13.24 -21.52 0.63
N ARG A 174 -14.19 -21.39 1.59
CA ARG A 174 -13.87 -21.39 3.02
C ARG A 174 -13.27 -22.71 3.51
N ARG A 175 -13.75 -23.85 3.02
CA ARG A 175 -13.18 -25.16 3.37
C ARG A 175 -11.76 -25.28 2.84
N GLU A 176 -11.54 -24.94 1.57
CA GLU A 176 -10.22 -24.97 0.94
C GLU A 176 -9.21 -24.08 1.68
N MET A 177 -9.60 -22.84 2.01
CA MET A 177 -8.74 -21.92 2.77
C MET A 177 -8.35 -22.50 4.14
N ARG A 178 -9.30 -23.08 4.88
CA ARG A 178 -8.99 -23.70 6.18
C ARG A 178 -8.03 -24.88 6.05
N MET A 179 -8.19 -25.72 5.03
CA MET A 179 -7.26 -26.82 4.78
C MET A 179 -5.85 -26.32 4.49
N ILE A 180 -5.72 -25.30 3.63
CA ILE A 180 -4.41 -24.70 3.30
C ILE A 180 -3.77 -24.07 4.53
N ILE A 181 -4.52 -23.31 5.33
CA ILE A 181 -4.00 -22.70 6.56
C ILE A 181 -3.51 -23.78 7.53
N ASN A 182 -4.32 -24.82 7.76
CA ASN A 182 -3.93 -25.91 8.66
C ASN A 182 -2.69 -26.66 8.18
N GLU A 183 -2.57 -26.90 6.88
CA GLU A 183 -1.39 -27.57 6.32
C GLU A 183 -0.16 -26.66 6.36
N THR A 184 -0.31 -25.36 6.09
CA THR A 184 0.78 -24.38 6.19
C THR A 184 1.27 -24.27 7.62
N LEU A 185 0.35 -24.22 8.59
CA LEU A 185 0.68 -24.23 10.02
C LEU A 185 1.33 -25.55 10.46
N ARG A 186 1.05 -26.66 9.78
CA ARG A 186 1.71 -27.94 10.04
C ARG A 186 3.14 -27.97 9.49
N LEU A 187 3.35 -27.44 8.29
CA LEU A 187 4.65 -27.40 7.59
C LEU A 187 5.59 -26.32 8.13
N TYR A 188 5.03 -25.19 8.54
CA TYR A 188 5.72 -24.05 9.15
C TYR A 188 5.18 -23.83 10.57
N ALA A 189 5.16 -24.91 11.36
CA ALA A 189 4.84 -24.83 12.78
C ALA A 189 5.62 -23.65 13.38
N PRO A 190 4.95 -22.70 14.03
CA PRO A 190 5.61 -21.46 14.37
C PRO A 190 6.70 -21.74 15.39
N ILE A 191 7.87 -21.13 15.16
CA ILE A 191 8.94 -20.89 16.16
C ILE A 191 8.38 -20.21 17.45
N VAL A 192 7.08 -19.89 17.51
CA VAL A 192 6.33 -19.47 18.68
C VAL A 192 6.30 -20.54 19.80
N GLU A 193 6.42 -21.84 19.48
CA GLU A 193 6.43 -22.90 20.51
C GLU A 193 7.72 -22.90 21.36
N ILE A 194 8.81 -22.29 20.87
CA ILE A 194 10.02 -22.07 21.66
C ILE A 194 9.82 -20.91 22.66
N SER A 195 8.90 -19.97 22.41
CA SER A 195 8.65 -18.83 23.32
C SER A 195 7.82 -19.21 24.56
N SER A 196 6.87 -20.14 24.42
CA SER A 196 6.07 -20.63 25.55
C SER A 196 6.91 -21.55 26.45
N HIS A 197 7.68 -22.48 25.86
CA HIS A 197 8.61 -23.31 26.62
C HIS A 197 9.75 -22.52 27.26
N ALA A 198 10.27 -21.47 26.61
CA ALA A 198 11.27 -20.59 27.22
C ALA A 198 10.70 -19.79 28.41
N LYS A 199 9.45 -19.34 28.36
CA LYS A 199 8.79 -18.67 29.50
C LYS A 199 8.53 -19.62 30.67
N VAL A 200 8.09 -20.84 30.40
CA VAL A 200 7.85 -21.86 31.43
C VAL A 200 9.17 -22.31 32.07
N ALA A 201 10.23 -22.55 31.27
CA ALA A 201 11.56 -22.90 31.79
C ALA A 201 12.23 -21.75 32.56
N MET A 202 11.94 -20.49 32.22
CA MET A 202 12.40 -19.33 33.00
C MET A 202 11.64 -19.16 34.33
N GLN A 203 10.36 -19.54 34.41
CA GLN A 203 9.61 -19.57 35.67
C GLN A 203 10.09 -20.69 36.59
N GLU A 204 10.35 -21.90 36.09
CA GLU A 204 10.85 -23.01 36.91
C GLU A 204 12.25 -22.72 37.50
N LYS A 205 13.16 -22.11 36.72
CA LYS A 205 14.48 -21.72 37.23
C LYS A 205 14.45 -20.51 38.18
N GLY A 206 13.44 -19.64 38.07
CA GLY A 206 13.22 -18.53 38.99
C GLY A 206 12.67 -18.95 40.36
N GLN A 207 12.03 -20.13 40.45
CA GLN A 207 11.46 -20.66 41.68
C GLN A 207 12.48 -21.39 42.57
N GLN A 208 13.66 -21.74 42.03
CA GLN A 208 14.66 -22.58 42.72
C GLN A 208 15.86 -21.79 43.28
N ALA A 209 15.77 -20.45 43.30
CA ALA A 209 16.81 -19.57 43.81
C ALA A 209 16.28 -18.61 44.88
N VAL A 210 15.61 -19.13 45.91
CA VAL A 210 15.39 -18.39 47.17
C VAL A 210 15.52 -19.37 48.34
N GLU A 211 16.31 -18.96 49.35
CA GLU A 211 16.66 -19.60 50.64
C GLU A 211 18.11 -20.15 50.71
N PRO A 212 18.87 -19.91 51.81
CA PRO A 212 19.21 -18.59 52.36
C PRO A 212 20.72 -18.50 52.67
N TRP A 213 21.38 -17.45 52.17
CA TRP A 213 22.65 -16.98 52.74
C TRP A 213 22.43 -15.55 53.26
N CYS A 214 22.83 -15.33 54.52
CA CYS A 214 22.95 -14.07 55.27
C CYS A 214 21.89 -13.80 56.35
N THR A 215 22.11 -14.34 57.55
CA THR A 215 22.29 -13.51 58.76
C THR A 215 23.35 -14.13 59.67
N ALA A 216 24.62 -13.83 59.39
CA ALA A 216 25.70 -13.88 60.37
C ALA A 216 26.47 -12.55 60.32
N THR A 217 26.87 -12.06 61.49
CA THR A 217 27.45 -10.74 61.85
C THR A 217 26.41 -9.62 62.03
N GLY A 218 26.25 -8.96 63.18
CA GLY A 218 26.90 -9.05 64.48
C GLY A 218 26.68 -7.74 65.25
N ALA A 219 26.13 -7.81 66.47
CA ALA A 219 26.30 -6.87 67.59
C ALA A 219 25.62 -7.49 68.82
#